data_AF-A0A7Y0XX18-F1
#
_entry.id   AF-A0A7Y0XX18-F1
#
_cell.length_a   1.000
_cell.length_b   1.000
_cell.length_c   1.000
_cell.angle_alpha   90.00
_cell.angle_beta   90.00
_cell.angle_gamma   90.00
#
_symmetry.space_group_name_H-M   'P 1'
#
loop_
_entity.id
_entity.type
_entity.pdbx_description
1 polymer ?
#
loop_
_entity_poly.entity_id
_entity_poly.type
_entity_poly.pdbx_seq_one_letter_code
_entity_poly.pdbx_strand_id
1 'polypeptide(L)'
;MLNDIQAKLLAGAFDTLLGQSQDGSIAFVRCFDQEIIHGLCLSTAFKLKQWKCYGVVDEADTNNRLITADMAVEIREDKKAAALLLVDVNTAGAGMDGIYNAGREIPEKILFEESSKEAQKNIPHGWKEFVKTAVKKARRLGGHSTISPFLEFDYYSSCNSTEAINTSLIKLGLWPIAFDTKPDIKDLDTSVLLVERLFLQSRSSMTAESQIDALMLQQPTTQQKQDLVKITRKSTELTLKESVDELYFYPHLWVNAIYPFPSDTLQRIEVVPWQGKTNKPLAWSGLIYDEGEERLQFILDPDATGKNQSKLEVRWNGRPDTLAKGAVEYAVAIVSGEEELAEKNVTHTGKTPQKCLFTIDDFDLDEGAKFEALVRIRAISEHTGA
;
A
#
# COMPACT_ATOMS: atom_id res chain seq x y z
N MET A 1 22.45 8.37 10.03
CA MET A 1 22.99 8.11 11.38
C MET A 1 22.09 7.18 12.19
N LEU A 2 22.69 6.17 12.80
CA LEU A 2 22.04 5.19 13.68
C LEU A 2 21.96 5.72 15.12
N ASN A 3 20.81 5.57 15.79
CA ASN A 3 20.63 6.05 17.18
C ASN A 3 20.87 4.94 18.22
N ASP A 4 21.03 5.31 19.49
CA ASP A 4 21.34 4.35 20.57
C ASP A 4 20.24 3.29 20.78
N ILE A 5 18.98 3.59 20.47
CA ILE A 5 17.88 2.61 20.53
C ILE A 5 18.09 1.53 19.48
N GLN A 6 18.39 1.93 18.23
CA GLN A 6 18.69 1.03 17.14
C GLN A 6 19.94 0.20 17.42
N ALA A 7 20.98 0.81 17.98
CA ALA A 7 22.21 0.13 18.39
C ALA A 7 21.90 -0.97 19.40
N LYS A 8 21.13 -0.65 20.45
CA LYS A 8 20.73 -1.62 21.46
C LYS A 8 19.90 -2.77 20.88
N LEU A 9 18.97 -2.46 19.97
CA LEU A 9 18.13 -3.47 19.31
C LEU A 9 18.94 -4.40 18.41
N LEU A 10 19.87 -3.85 17.63
CA LEU A 10 20.80 -4.62 16.81
C LEU A 10 21.70 -5.51 17.67
N ALA A 11 22.21 -5.00 18.79
CA ALA A 11 23.00 -5.82 19.72
C ALA A 11 22.20 -7.02 20.25
N GLY A 12 20.92 -6.82 20.60
CA GLY A 12 20.04 -7.91 21.01
C GLY A 12 19.77 -8.95 19.90
N ALA A 13 19.60 -8.48 18.67
CA ALA A 13 19.43 -9.36 17.50
C ALA A 13 20.71 -10.16 17.21
N PHE A 14 21.87 -9.51 17.25
CA PHE A 14 23.16 -10.19 17.11
C PHE A 14 23.41 -11.19 18.22
N ASP A 15 23.16 -10.86 19.48
CA ASP A 15 23.28 -11.82 20.59
C ASP A 15 22.45 -13.08 20.35
N THR A 16 21.23 -12.91 19.79
CA THR A 16 20.34 -14.03 19.46
C THR A 16 20.86 -14.87 18.30
N LEU A 17 21.34 -14.22 17.22
CA LEU A 17 21.84 -14.90 16.02
C LEU A 17 23.23 -15.53 16.22
N LEU A 18 24.09 -14.89 17.01
CA LEU A 18 25.43 -15.34 17.33
C LEU A 18 25.41 -16.51 18.31
N GLY A 19 24.51 -16.48 19.30
CA GLY A 19 24.46 -17.49 20.34
C GLY A 19 25.71 -17.51 21.21
N GLN A 20 26.03 -18.68 21.77
CA GLN A 20 27.19 -18.83 22.66
C GLN A 20 28.50 -18.70 21.89
N SER A 21 29.44 -17.94 22.42
CA SER A 21 30.78 -17.77 21.83
C SER A 21 31.61 -19.04 21.98
N GLN A 22 32.34 -19.41 20.94
CA GLN A 22 33.45 -20.36 21.03
C GLN A 22 34.72 -19.68 20.53
N ASP A 23 35.85 -19.96 21.15
CA ASP A 23 37.13 -19.37 20.74
C ASP A 23 37.43 -19.69 19.26
N GLY A 24 37.91 -18.67 18.55
CA GLY A 24 38.17 -18.67 17.12
C GLY A 24 36.93 -18.57 16.23
N SER A 25 35.74 -18.42 16.80
CA SER A 25 34.52 -18.22 15.99
C SER A 25 34.52 -16.85 15.34
N ILE A 26 34.36 -16.83 14.01
CA ILE A 26 34.23 -15.60 13.23
C ILE A 26 32.85 -15.57 12.59
N ALA A 27 32.14 -14.46 12.79
CA ALA A 27 30.92 -14.15 12.06
C ALA A 27 31.09 -12.79 11.37
N PHE A 28 30.41 -12.56 10.25
CA PHE A 28 30.50 -11.29 9.55
C PHE A 28 29.18 -10.88 8.90
N VAL A 29 29.05 -9.58 8.62
CA VAL A 29 27.93 -8.96 7.91
C VAL A 29 28.48 -7.97 6.90
N ARG A 30 27.78 -7.82 5.77
CA ARG A 30 28.20 -6.99 4.63
C ARG A 30 27.16 -5.96 4.18
N CYS A 31 26.07 -5.83 4.92
CA CYS A 31 24.90 -5.06 4.53
C CYS A 31 24.86 -3.64 5.09
N PHE A 32 25.87 -3.22 5.84
CA PHE A 32 25.93 -1.86 6.41
C PHE A 32 26.87 -0.99 5.58
N ASP A 33 26.50 0.28 5.45
CA ASP A 33 27.39 1.32 4.95
C ASP A 33 28.40 1.75 6.02
N GLN A 34 29.41 2.52 5.59
CA GLN A 34 30.46 3.03 6.46
C GLN A 34 29.90 3.83 7.64
N GLU A 35 28.88 4.66 7.41
CA GLU A 35 28.29 5.52 8.43
C GLU A 35 27.66 4.71 9.57
N ILE A 36 26.91 3.65 9.23
CA ILE A 36 26.30 2.75 10.21
C ILE A 36 27.39 1.94 10.94
N ILE A 37 28.41 1.46 10.24
CA ILE A 37 29.52 0.71 10.86
C ILE A 37 30.23 1.57 11.90
N HIS A 38 30.60 2.81 11.53
CA HIS A 38 31.22 3.76 12.46
C HIS A 38 30.28 4.06 13.64
N GLY A 39 29.00 4.33 13.39
CA GLY A 39 28.02 4.58 14.44
C GLY A 39 27.88 3.42 15.43
N LEU A 40 27.83 2.18 14.96
CA LEU A 40 27.77 0.98 15.80
C LEU A 40 29.06 0.77 16.59
N CYS A 41 30.21 1.03 15.98
CA CYS A 41 31.52 0.85 16.62
C CYS A 41 31.80 1.93 17.69
N LEU A 42 31.25 3.13 17.53
CA LEU A 42 31.32 4.22 18.52
C LEU A 42 30.27 4.10 19.62
N SER A 43 29.08 3.57 19.33
CA SER A 43 27.98 3.54 20.30
C SER A 43 28.26 2.58 21.46
N THR A 44 28.15 3.10 22.68
CA THR A 44 28.23 2.29 23.92
C THR A 44 27.00 1.41 24.12
N ALA A 45 25.89 1.72 23.45
CA ALA A 45 24.67 0.91 23.45
C ALA A 45 24.82 -0.36 22.60
N PHE A 46 25.75 -0.38 21.65
CA PHE A 46 26.08 -1.56 20.84
C PHE A 46 27.10 -2.48 21.55
N LYS A 47 26.62 -3.22 22.56
CA LYS A 47 27.44 -4.13 23.36
C LYS A 47 26.93 -5.56 23.26
N LEU A 48 27.72 -6.43 22.64
CA LEU A 48 27.47 -7.87 22.58
C LEU A 48 27.93 -8.55 23.88
N LYS A 49 27.27 -9.63 24.28
CA LYS A 49 27.55 -10.29 25.57
C LYS A 49 28.87 -11.06 25.59
N GLN A 50 29.07 -11.91 24.60
CA GLN A 50 30.17 -12.88 24.55
C GLN A 50 31.07 -12.73 23.32
N TRP A 51 30.72 -11.80 22.44
CA TRP A 51 31.40 -11.58 21.17
C TRP A 51 32.09 -10.22 21.18
N LYS A 52 33.30 -10.16 20.64
CA LYS A 52 33.90 -8.87 20.28
C LYS A 52 33.31 -8.40 18.96
N CYS A 53 33.27 -7.10 18.74
CA CYS A 53 32.82 -6.54 17.47
C CYS A 53 33.86 -5.56 16.94
N TYR A 54 34.11 -5.63 15.63
CA TYR A 54 35.00 -4.74 14.91
C TYR A 54 34.35 -4.30 13.59
N GLY A 55 34.53 -3.04 13.23
CA GLY A 55 34.24 -2.53 11.89
C GLY A 55 35.45 -2.72 10.99
N VAL A 56 35.29 -3.32 9.82
CA VAL A 56 36.37 -3.55 8.85
C VAL A 56 36.26 -2.50 7.75
N VAL A 57 37.26 -1.61 7.71
CA VAL A 57 37.36 -0.44 6.84
C VAL A 57 38.77 -0.34 6.22
N ASP A 58 39.07 0.71 5.47
CA ASP A 58 40.38 0.97 4.87
C ASP A 58 41.42 1.52 5.88
N GLU A 59 41.00 2.37 6.81
CA GLU A 59 41.86 2.96 7.84
C GLU A 59 41.49 2.49 9.26
N ALA A 60 42.43 1.88 9.97
CA ALA A 60 42.19 1.40 11.33
C ALA A 60 42.13 2.54 12.36
N ASP A 61 41.16 2.43 13.26
CA ASP A 61 41.08 3.19 14.51
C ASP A 61 40.69 2.24 15.64
N THR A 62 41.73 1.69 16.28
CA THR A 62 41.57 0.67 17.32
C THR A 62 40.86 1.19 18.57
N ASN A 63 40.89 2.50 18.84
CA ASN A 63 40.15 3.10 19.96
C ASN A 63 38.64 3.01 19.72
N ASN A 64 38.23 3.04 18.45
CA ASN A 64 36.85 3.01 18.02
C ASN A 64 36.46 1.67 17.38
N ARG A 65 37.19 0.59 17.68
CA ARG A 65 36.92 -0.77 17.17
C ARG A 65 36.93 -0.87 15.63
N LEU A 66 37.60 0.04 14.94
CA LEU A 66 37.77 0.00 13.48
C LEU A 66 39.12 -0.61 13.14
N ILE A 67 39.15 -1.55 12.19
CA ILE A 67 40.32 -2.33 11.81
C ILE A 67 40.41 -2.48 10.29
N THR A 68 41.60 -2.78 9.77
CA THR A 68 41.78 -3.10 8.35
C THR A 68 41.48 -4.57 8.05
N ALA A 69 41.41 -4.92 6.76
CA ALA A 69 41.25 -6.31 6.31
C ALA A 69 42.38 -7.22 6.83
N ASP A 70 43.64 -6.76 6.82
CA ASP A 70 44.78 -7.53 7.33
C ASP A 70 44.63 -7.84 8.82
N MET A 71 44.24 -6.84 9.62
CA MET A 71 43.97 -7.03 11.05
C MET A 71 42.79 -7.98 11.31
N ALA A 72 41.78 -7.96 10.45
CA ALA A 72 40.67 -8.91 10.56
C ALA A 72 41.14 -10.36 10.31
N VAL A 73 42.06 -10.56 9.35
CA VAL A 73 42.69 -11.86 9.10
C VAL A 73 43.54 -12.30 10.30
N GLU A 74 44.34 -11.40 10.88
CA GLU A 74 45.11 -11.69 12.09
C GLU A 74 44.20 -12.13 13.25
N ILE A 75 43.08 -11.45 13.49
CA ILE A 75 42.11 -11.83 14.53
C ILE A 75 41.56 -13.25 14.28
N ARG A 76 41.29 -13.60 13.03
CA ARG A 76 40.86 -14.95 12.65
C ARG A 76 41.95 -15.99 12.92
N GLU A 77 43.20 -15.70 12.56
CA GLU A 77 44.33 -16.63 12.69
C GLU A 77 44.76 -16.84 14.14
N ASP A 78 44.63 -15.80 14.96
CA ASP A 78 44.87 -15.86 16.41
C ASP A 78 43.96 -16.88 17.11
N LYS A 79 42.77 -17.15 16.55
CA LYS A 79 41.76 -18.10 17.08
C LYS A 79 41.46 -17.92 18.58
N LYS A 80 41.55 -16.67 19.06
CA LYS A 80 41.27 -16.28 20.46
C LYS A 80 39.77 -16.07 20.65
N ALA A 81 39.34 -14.92 21.17
CA ALA A 81 37.93 -14.64 21.42
C ALA A 81 37.09 -14.65 20.13
N ALA A 82 35.81 -15.02 20.25
CA ALA A 82 34.86 -14.91 19.16
C ALA A 82 34.67 -13.46 18.70
N ALA A 83 34.59 -13.23 17.38
CA ALA A 83 34.50 -11.90 16.80
C ALA A 83 33.39 -11.79 15.73
N LEU A 84 32.63 -10.71 15.81
CA LEU A 84 31.73 -10.22 14.77
C LEU A 84 32.43 -9.12 13.97
N LEU A 85 32.49 -9.29 12.66
CA LEU A 85 33.06 -8.32 11.73
C LEU A 85 31.93 -7.61 10.97
N LEU A 86 31.85 -6.29 11.13
CA LEU A 86 30.96 -5.43 10.33
C LEU A 86 31.78 -4.92 9.14
N VAL A 87 31.58 -5.51 7.97
CA VAL A 87 32.44 -5.28 6.81
C VAL A 87 31.84 -4.21 5.91
N ASP A 88 32.56 -3.11 5.70
CA ASP A 88 32.24 -2.16 4.65
C ASP A 88 32.76 -2.70 3.32
N VAL A 89 31.86 -3.21 2.48
CA VAL A 89 32.23 -3.81 1.19
C VAL A 89 32.83 -2.82 0.20
N ASN A 90 32.67 -1.51 0.42
CA ASN A 90 33.18 -0.49 -0.49
C ASN A 90 34.61 -0.06 -0.15
N THR A 91 35.01 -0.15 1.11
CA THR A 91 36.31 0.33 1.60
C THR A 91 37.20 -0.78 2.15
N ALA A 92 36.65 -1.92 2.55
CA ALA A 92 37.46 -3.04 3.04
C ALA A 92 38.50 -3.46 1.99
N GLY A 93 39.77 -3.41 2.39
CA GLY A 93 40.91 -3.70 1.52
C GLY A 93 40.95 -5.15 1.01
N ALA A 94 41.94 -5.42 0.14
CA ALA A 94 42.20 -6.78 -0.35
C ALA A 94 42.49 -7.74 0.83
N GLY A 95 42.00 -8.99 0.76
CA GLY A 95 42.26 -10.01 1.79
C GLY A 95 41.01 -10.58 2.49
N MET A 96 39.85 -9.99 2.27
CA MET A 96 38.60 -10.44 2.89
C MET A 96 38.12 -11.83 2.44
N ASP A 97 38.63 -12.38 1.33
CA ASP A 97 38.29 -13.75 0.88
C ASP A 97 38.60 -14.81 1.93
N GLY A 98 39.67 -14.62 2.72
CA GLY A 98 40.02 -15.51 3.83
C GLY A 98 38.95 -15.51 4.94
N ILE A 99 38.30 -14.36 5.16
CA ILE A 99 37.20 -14.21 6.10
C ILE A 99 35.92 -14.80 5.50
N TYR A 100 35.58 -14.49 4.25
CA TYR A 100 34.36 -14.96 3.62
C TYR A 100 34.29 -16.48 3.50
N ASN A 101 35.43 -17.14 3.31
CA ASN A 101 35.51 -18.60 3.21
C ASN A 101 35.46 -19.32 4.56
N ALA A 102 35.82 -18.66 5.66
CA ALA A 102 36.01 -19.31 6.96
C ALA A 102 35.03 -18.84 8.04
N GLY A 103 34.49 -17.63 7.92
CA GLY A 103 33.52 -17.05 8.83
C GLY A 103 32.09 -17.42 8.46
N ARG A 104 31.20 -17.32 9.45
CA ARG A 104 29.76 -17.47 9.24
C ARG A 104 29.16 -16.12 8.85
N GLU A 105 28.68 -16.01 7.61
CA GLU A 105 27.91 -14.83 7.20
C GLU A 105 26.56 -14.79 7.94
N ILE A 106 26.18 -13.60 8.41
CA ILE A 106 24.82 -13.29 8.83
C ILE A 106 24.16 -12.51 7.68
N PRO A 107 23.25 -13.15 6.92
CA PRO A 107 22.57 -12.48 5.81
C PRO A 107 21.71 -11.31 6.28
N GLU A 108 21.69 -10.24 5.48
CA GLU A 108 20.91 -9.02 5.73
C GLU A 108 19.47 -9.32 6.17
N LYS A 109 18.78 -10.16 5.40
CA LYS A 109 17.39 -10.52 5.66
C LYS A 109 17.21 -11.15 7.04
N ILE A 110 18.09 -12.07 7.43
CA ILE A 110 18.03 -12.76 8.73
C ILE A 110 18.31 -11.78 9.87
N LEU A 111 19.30 -10.90 9.70
CA LEU A 111 19.63 -9.86 10.66
C LEU A 111 18.43 -8.95 10.95
N PHE A 112 17.83 -8.38 9.89
CA PHE A 112 16.75 -7.41 10.08
C PHE A 112 15.40 -8.04 10.41
N GLU A 113 15.16 -9.30 10.05
CA GLU A 113 14.01 -10.06 10.59
C GLU A 113 14.12 -10.19 12.11
N GLU A 114 15.28 -10.56 12.64
CA GLU A 114 15.48 -10.68 14.09
C GLU A 114 15.49 -9.32 14.79
N SER A 115 16.13 -8.32 14.19
CA SER A 115 16.13 -6.94 14.70
C SER A 115 14.73 -6.34 14.75
N SER A 116 13.90 -6.63 13.75
CA SER A 116 12.49 -6.22 13.75
C SER A 116 11.67 -6.93 14.82
N LYS A 117 11.95 -8.22 15.11
CA LYS A 117 11.30 -8.92 16.23
C LYS A 117 11.65 -8.30 17.57
N GLU A 118 12.91 -7.94 17.78
CA GLU A 118 13.34 -7.22 18.98
C GLU A 118 12.64 -5.86 19.10
N ALA A 119 12.63 -5.08 18.01
CA ALA A 119 11.97 -3.77 17.98
C ALA A 119 10.47 -3.86 18.32
N GLN A 120 9.78 -4.88 17.80
CA GLN A 120 8.35 -5.12 18.05
C GLN A 120 8.01 -5.41 19.51
N LYS A 121 8.97 -5.79 20.35
CA LYS A 121 8.74 -5.97 21.80
C LYS A 121 8.47 -4.64 22.51
N ASN A 122 8.99 -3.54 21.97
CA ASN A 122 8.85 -2.20 22.54
C ASN A 122 7.61 -1.44 22.03
N ILE A 123 6.84 -2.03 21.10
CA ILE A 123 5.61 -1.41 20.58
C ILE A 123 4.56 -1.35 21.70
N PRO A 124 3.93 -0.19 21.94
CA PRO A 124 2.85 -0.03 22.90
C PRO A 124 1.74 -1.09 22.76
N HIS A 125 1.16 -1.47 23.90
CA HIS A 125 0.10 -2.47 23.93
C HIS A 125 -1.08 -2.06 23.03
N GLY A 126 -1.62 -3.01 22.25
CA GLY A 126 -2.71 -2.77 21.31
C GLY A 126 -2.31 -2.18 19.94
N TRP A 127 -1.06 -1.78 19.73
CA TRP A 127 -0.62 -1.14 18.47
C TRP A 127 0.06 -2.07 17.47
N LYS A 128 0.46 -3.29 17.89
CA LYS A 128 1.20 -4.24 17.04
C LYS A 128 0.52 -4.55 15.71
N GLU A 129 -0.81 -4.71 15.71
CA GLU A 129 -1.55 -4.99 14.48
C GLU A 129 -1.52 -3.83 13.49
N PHE A 130 -1.69 -2.60 14.00
CA PHE A 130 -1.66 -1.39 13.18
C PHE A 130 -0.28 -1.20 12.53
N VAL A 131 0.78 -1.24 13.34
CA VAL A 131 2.17 -1.07 12.89
C VAL A 131 2.57 -2.15 11.86
N LYS A 132 2.19 -3.42 12.10
CA LYS A 132 2.41 -4.52 11.12
C LYS A 132 1.61 -4.31 9.84
N THR A 133 0.41 -3.78 9.93
CA THR A 133 -0.44 -3.53 8.77
C THR A 133 0.12 -2.39 7.93
N ALA A 134 0.64 -1.32 8.55
CA ALA A 134 1.35 -0.26 7.85
C ALA A 134 2.51 -0.79 7.01
N VAL A 135 3.36 -1.66 7.58
CA VAL A 135 4.44 -2.33 6.83
C VAL A 135 3.90 -3.17 5.67
N LYS A 136 2.85 -3.98 5.89
CA LYS A 136 2.23 -4.78 4.82
C LYS A 136 1.70 -3.91 3.67
N LYS A 137 1.15 -2.74 3.99
CA LYS A 137 0.63 -1.78 3.01
C LYS A 137 1.77 -1.11 2.24
N ALA A 138 2.80 -0.65 2.95
CA ALA A 138 4.00 -0.06 2.35
C ALA A 138 4.72 -1.03 1.39
N ARG A 139 4.82 -2.33 1.72
CA ARG A 139 5.38 -3.37 0.83
C ARG A 139 4.63 -3.53 -0.50
N ARG A 140 3.38 -3.07 -0.59
CA ARG A 140 2.53 -3.18 -1.79
C ARG A 140 2.38 -1.86 -2.55
N LEU A 141 2.93 -0.79 -1.99
CA LEU A 141 2.82 0.56 -2.53
C LEU A 141 3.40 0.61 -3.95
N GLY A 142 2.61 1.08 -4.93
CA GLY A 142 3.07 1.19 -6.32
C GLY A 142 3.25 -0.14 -7.07
N GLY A 143 2.67 -1.24 -6.59
CA GLY A 143 2.59 -2.52 -7.31
C GLY A 143 3.89 -3.35 -7.36
N HIS A 144 5.03 -2.80 -6.93
CA HIS A 144 6.30 -3.51 -6.81
C HIS A 144 6.87 -3.36 -5.39
N SER A 145 7.26 -4.47 -4.77
CA SER A 145 7.81 -4.54 -3.41
C SER A 145 9.15 -3.80 -3.30
N THR A 146 9.21 -2.68 -2.56
CA THR A 146 10.38 -1.77 -2.56
C THR A 146 10.90 -1.34 -1.18
N ILE A 147 10.32 -1.77 -0.04
CA ILE A 147 10.93 -1.42 1.27
C ILE A 147 12.10 -2.36 1.59
N SER A 148 13.26 -1.79 1.93
CA SER A 148 14.42 -2.56 2.35
C SER A 148 14.21 -3.16 3.76
N PRO A 149 14.87 -4.28 4.09
CA PRO A 149 14.81 -4.84 5.44
C PRO A 149 15.27 -3.85 6.52
N PHE A 150 16.28 -3.03 6.23
CA PHE A 150 16.72 -1.96 7.12
C PHE A 150 15.63 -0.91 7.38
N LEU A 151 14.90 -0.48 6.34
CA LEU A 151 13.86 0.55 6.49
C LEU A 151 12.70 0.05 7.35
N GLU A 152 12.32 -1.23 7.20
CA GLU A 152 11.32 -1.86 8.04
C GLU A 152 11.78 -1.94 9.51
N PHE A 153 13.04 -2.30 9.74
CA PHE A 153 13.64 -2.26 11.07
C PHE A 153 13.65 -0.84 11.65
N ASP A 154 14.07 0.16 10.87
CA ASP A 154 14.10 1.57 11.29
C ASP A 154 12.71 2.04 11.72
N TYR A 155 11.68 1.71 10.93
CA TYR A 155 10.29 1.99 11.28
C TYR A 155 9.87 1.34 12.60
N TYR A 156 10.06 0.02 12.76
CA TYR A 156 9.68 -0.65 14.00
C TYR A 156 10.45 -0.12 15.21
N SER A 157 11.74 0.21 15.04
CA SER A 157 12.58 0.77 16.12
C SER A 157 12.08 2.13 16.61
N SER A 158 11.40 2.88 15.72
CA SER A 158 10.84 4.20 16.00
C SER A 158 9.47 4.12 16.68
N CYS A 159 8.77 2.98 16.57
CA CYS A 159 7.42 2.77 17.11
C CYS A 159 7.39 2.44 18.62
N ASN A 160 8.12 3.19 19.45
CA ASN A 160 8.26 2.94 20.89
C ASN A 160 7.20 3.65 21.77
N SER A 161 6.42 4.55 21.18
CA SER A 161 5.37 5.32 21.84
C SER A 161 4.26 5.65 20.83
N THR A 162 3.07 6.02 21.31
CA THR A 162 1.93 6.36 20.45
C THR A 162 2.20 7.58 19.58
N GLU A 163 2.88 8.58 20.14
CA GLU A 163 3.31 9.80 19.42
C GLU A 163 4.33 9.45 18.33
N ALA A 164 5.32 8.61 18.64
CA ALA A 164 6.33 8.22 17.66
C ALA A 164 5.76 7.35 16.52
N ILE A 165 4.72 6.53 16.78
CA ILE A 165 4.05 5.76 15.72
C ILE A 165 3.45 6.70 14.66
N ASN A 166 2.87 7.83 15.08
CA ASN A 166 2.27 8.81 14.19
C ASN A 166 3.31 9.35 13.18
N THR A 167 4.42 9.88 13.70
CA THR A 167 5.46 10.48 12.87
C THR A 167 6.29 9.46 12.10
N SER A 168 6.30 8.19 12.51
CA SER A 168 7.11 7.16 11.86
C SER A 168 6.53 6.64 10.55
N LEU A 169 5.26 6.89 10.22
CA LEU A 169 4.65 6.41 8.97
C LEU A 169 5.37 6.91 7.71
N ILE A 170 5.90 8.14 7.76
CA ILE A 170 6.68 8.73 6.65
C ILE A 170 7.91 7.89 6.30
N LYS A 171 8.51 7.20 7.28
CA LYS A 171 9.67 6.31 7.07
C LYS A 171 9.33 5.15 6.13
N LEU A 172 8.06 4.73 6.08
CA LEU A 172 7.58 3.69 5.18
C LEU A 172 7.16 4.24 3.81
N GLY A 173 7.29 5.55 3.56
CA GLY A 173 6.74 6.21 2.39
C GLY A 173 5.22 6.29 2.40
N LEU A 174 4.59 6.22 3.58
CA LEU A 174 3.15 6.36 3.77
C LEU A 174 2.79 7.79 4.15
N TRP A 175 1.58 8.23 3.76
CA TRP A 175 1.06 9.51 4.19
C TRP A 175 0.79 9.49 5.71
N PRO A 176 1.25 10.49 6.48
CA PRO A 176 1.04 10.54 7.92
C PRO A 176 -0.45 10.68 8.29
N ILE A 177 -0.83 10.20 9.47
CA ILE A 177 -2.23 10.14 9.92
C ILE A 177 -2.35 10.93 11.21
N ALA A 178 -3.18 11.98 11.22
CA ALA A 178 -3.52 12.70 12.45
C ALA A 178 -4.47 11.84 13.29
N PHE A 179 -4.14 11.64 14.56
CA PHE A 179 -5.01 10.92 15.48
C PHE A 179 -4.71 11.27 16.95
N ASP A 180 -5.76 11.47 17.74
CA ASP A 180 -5.68 11.57 19.21
C ASP A 180 -5.87 10.20 19.88
N THR A 181 -6.60 9.31 19.22
CA THR A 181 -6.85 7.93 19.62
C THR A 181 -6.31 6.98 18.57
N LYS A 182 -6.29 5.66 18.83
CA LYS A 182 -5.82 4.70 17.82
C LYS A 182 -6.64 4.82 16.52
N PRO A 183 -6.00 5.06 15.35
CA PRO A 183 -6.70 5.19 14.07
C PRO A 183 -7.24 3.85 13.57
N ASP A 184 -8.20 3.91 12.63
CA ASP A 184 -8.71 2.72 11.94
C ASP A 184 -7.65 2.19 10.96
N ILE A 185 -7.65 0.90 10.70
CA ILE A 185 -6.86 0.30 9.62
C ILE A 185 -7.22 0.93 8.27
N LYS A 186 -8.48 1.37 8.08
CA LYS A 186 -8.90 2.08 6.86
C LYS A 186 -8.15 3.40 6.64
N ASP A 187 -7.68 4.05 7.68
CA ASP A 187 -6.90 5.29 7.54
C ASP A 187 -5.55 5.03 6.86
N LEU A 188 -5.00 3.81 7.02
CA LEU A 188 -3.82 3.37 6.25
C LEU A 188 -4.14 3.19 4.77
N ASP A 189 -5.36 2.78 4.41
CA ASP A 189 -5.78 2.66 3.01
C ASP A 189 -5.86 4.05 2.35
N THR A 190 -6.42 5.02 3.06
CA THR A 190 -6.44 6.43 2.62
C THR A 190 -5.01 6.97 2.47
N SER A 191 -4.13 6.67 3.42
CA SER A 191 -2.72 7.08 3.36
C SER A 191 -2.02 6.52 2.12
N VAL A 192 -2.20 5.23 1.81
CA VAL A 192 -1.65 4.61 0.60
C VAL A 192 -2.21 5.29 -0.65
N LEU A 193 -3.53 5.50 -0.71
CA LEU A 193 -4.18 6.05 -1.89
C LEU A 193 -3.75 7.49 -2.19
N LEU A 194 -3.54 8.31 -1.16
CA LEU A 194 -2.98 9.66 -1.32
C LEU A 194 -1.58 9.62 -1.96
N VAL A 195 -0.70 8.76 -1.45
CA VAL A 195 0.67 8.60 -2.00
C VAL A 195 0.62 8.11 -3.44
N GLU A 196 -0.23 7.11 -3.72
CA GLU A 196 -0.37 6.57 -5.08
C GLU A 196 -0.85 7.63 -6.07
N ARG A 197 -1.86 8.42 -5.68
CA ARG A 197 -2.46 9.45 -6.54
C ARG A 197 -1.58 10.67 -6.76
N LEU A 198 -0.83 11.08 -5.74
CA LEU A 198 -0.08 12.34 -5.80
C LEU A 198 1.39 12.15 -6.14
N PHE A 199 2.02 11.05 -5.73
CA PHE A 199 3.47 10.85 -5.86
C PHE A 199 3.86 9.71 -6.82
N LEU A 200 2.99 8.72 -7.05
CA LEU A 200 3.33 7.55 -7.88
C LEU A 200 2.62 7.49 -9.23
N GLN A 201 1.50 8.18 -9.42
CA GLN A 201 0.89 8.33 -10.74
C GLN A 201 1.84 9.12 -11.64
N SER A 202 2.63 8.37 -12.40
CA SER A 202 3.65 8.87 -13.34
C SER A 202 3.08 9.98 -14.19
N ARG A 203 3.67 11.18 -14.05
CA ARG A 203 3.63 12.30 -15.01
C ARG A 203 2.33 12.35 -15.81
N SER A 204 1.19 12.35 -15.13
CA SER A 204 -0.09 12.54 -15.79
C SER A 204 -0.06 13.88 -16.52
N SER A 205 -0.69 13.99 -17.69
CA SER A 205 -0.94 15.28 -18.35
C SER A 205 -1.79 16.24 -17.50
N MET A 206 -2.27 15.78 -16.35
CA MET A 206 -3.00 16.56 -15.36
C MET A 206 -2.06 17.48 -14.60
N THR A 207 -2.48 18.73 -14.44
CA THR A 207 -1.82 19.70 -13.56
C THR A 207 -1.95 19.28 -12.10
N ALA A 208 -1.06 19.79 -11.23
CA ALA A 208 -1.14 19.55 -9.80
C ALA A 208 -2.52 19.95 -9.23
N GLU A 209 -3.09 21.07 -9.68
CA GLU A 209 -4.46 21.47 -9.34
C GLU A 209 -5.49 20.39 -9.69
N SER A 210 -5.43 19.85 -10.90
CA SER A 210 -6.37 18.81 -11.34
C SER A 210 -6.20 17.50 -10.55
N GLN A 211 -4.98 17.16 -10.14
CA GLN A 211 -4.74 16.04 -9.23
C GLN A 211 -5.34 16.28 -7.84
N ILE A 212 -5.23 17.50 -7.30
CA ILE A 212 -5.83 17.86 -6.01
C ILE A 212 -7.37 17.87 -6.10
N ASP A 213 -7.94 18.38 -7.18
CA ASP A 213 -9.38 18.36 -7.40
C ASP A 213 -9.91 16.91 -7.50
N ALA A 214 -9.15 16.00 -8.10
CA ALA A 214 -9.49 14.58 -8.17
C ALA A 214 -9.49 13.86 -6.81
N LEU A 215 -8.88 14.45 -5.77
CA LEU A 215 -8.99 13.93 -4.40
C LEU A 215 -10.39 14.15 -3.82
N MET A 216 -11.19 15.06 -4.38
CA MET A 216 -12.55 15.36 -3.93
C MET A 216 -12.60 15.69 -2.43
N LEU A 217 -11.66 16.51 -1.95
CA LEU A 217 -11.54 16.87 -0.54
C LEU A 217 -12.87 17.43 0.01
N GLN A 218 -13.32 16.89 1.14
CA GLN A 218 -14.48 17.42 1.85
C GLN A 218 -14.08 18.66 2.66
N GLN A 219 -14.74 19.79 2.38
CA GLN A 219 -14.58 21.07 3.09
C GLN A 219 -13.11 21.52 3.33
N PRO A 220 -12.22 21.47 2.32
CA PRO A 220 -10.83 21.88 2.51
C PRO A 220 -10.72 23.39 2.72
N THR A 221 -9.81 23.79 3.62
CA THR A 221 -9.40 25.19 3.75
C THR A 221 -8.61 25.64 2.52
N THR A 222 -8.59 26.95 2.26
CA THR A 222 -7.77 27.54 1.18
C THR A 222 -6.29 27.19 1.35
N GLN A 223 -5.79 27.22 2.59
CA GLN A 223 -4.41 26.86 2.92
C GLN A 223 -4.11 25.40 2.56
N GLN A 224 -4.98 24.46 2.94
CA GLN A 224 -4.82 23.04 2.61
C GLN A 224 -4.69 22.82 1.10
N LYS A 225 -5.55 23.46 0.29
CA LYS A 225 -5.45 23.35 -1.17
C LYS A 225 -4.12 23.90 -1.70
N GLN A 226 -3.71 25.07 -1.23
CA GLN A 226 -2.48 25.73 -1.68
C GLN A 226 -1.23 24.90 -1.35
N ASP A 227 -1.14 24.40 -0.11
CA ASP A 227 0.01 23.60 0.33
C ASP A 227 0.04 22.22 -0.34
N LEU A 228 -1.13 21.58 -0.58
CA LEU A 228 -1.20 20.35 -1.36
C LEU A 228 -0.68 20.56 -2.79
N VAL A 229 -1.15 21.60 -3.49
CA VAL A 229 -0.66 21.93 -4.85
C VAL A 229 0.85 22.19 -4.84
N LYS A 230 1.35 22.92 -3.83
CA LYS A 230 2.78 23.21 -3.68
C LYS A 230 3.61 21.94 -3.51
N ILE A 231 3.20 21.03 -2.61
CA ILE A 231 3.90 19.77 -2.35
C ILE A 231 3.85 18.87 -3.59
N THR A 232 2.69 18.73 -4.22
CA THR A 232 2.52 17.93 -5.44
C THR A 232 3.34 18.45 -6.63
N ARG A 233 3.54 19.77 -6.74
CA ARG A 233 4.47 20.32 -7.75
C ARG A 233 5.91 20.00 -7.41
N LYS A 234 6.30 20.20 -6.15
CA LYS A 234 7.67 19.96 -5.69
C LYS A 234 8.07 18.49 -5.82
N SER A 235 7.13 17.56 -5.60
CA SER A 235 7.39 16.12 -5.70
C SER A 235 7.78 15.65 -7.10
N THR A 236 7.57 16.46 -8.15
CA THR A 236 7.99 16.11 -9.52
C THR A 236 9.52 16.06 -9.70
N GLU A 237 10.25 16.76 -8.83
CA GLU A 237 11.72 16.83 -8.82
C GLU A 237 12.35 15.97 -7.71
N LEU A 238 11.53 15.34 -6.88
CA LEU A 238 11.97 14.61 -5.69
C LEU A 238 11.76 13.11 -5.85
N THR A 239 12.51 12.32 -5.07
CA THR A 239 12.17 10.92 -4.85
C THR A 239 10.87 10.79 -4.04
N LEU A 240 10.25 9.60 -4.06
CA LEU A 240 9.07 9.31 -3.23
C LEU A 240 9.35 9.61 -1.76
N LYS A 241 10.50 9.17 -1.25
CA LYS A 241 10.88 9.34 0.15
C LYS A 241 10.95 10.82 0.52
N GLU A 242 11.67 11.61 -0.26
CA GLU A 242 11.78 13.06 -0.04
C GLU A 242 10.41 13.76 -0.12
N SER A 243 9.55 13.32 -1.04
CA SER A 243 8.18 13.87 -1.18
C SER A 243 7.31 13.60 0.04
N VAL A 244 7.40 12.39 0.63
CA VAL A 244 6.66 12.05 1.84
C VAL A 244 7.28 12.72 3.08
N ASP A 245 8.60 12.82 3.17
CA ASP A 245 9.30 13.47 4.29
C ASP A 245 8.89 14.95 4.44
N GLU A 246 8.60 15.65 3.34
CA GLU A 246 8.09 17.03 3.36
C GLU A 246 6.76 17.17 4.13
N LEU A 247 5.91 16.13 4.14
CA LEU A 247 4.62 16.15 4.85
C LEU A 247 4.76 16.29 6.36
N TYR A 248 5.94 15.99 6.92
CA TYR A 248 6.23 16.21 8.33
C TYR A 248 5.99 17.69 8.75
N PHE A 249 6.28 18.63 7.85
CA PHE A 249 6.12 20.07 8.10
C PHE A 249 4.68 20.59 7.90
N TYR A 250 3.76 19.74 7.43
CA TYR A 250 2.37 20.12 7.16
C TYR A 250 1.36 19.22 7.88
N PRO A 251 1.28 19.25 9.23
CA PRO A 251 0.32 18.42 10.00
C PRO A 251 -1.14 18.58 9.58
N HIS A 252 -1.52 19.77 9.10
CA HIS A 252 -2.86 20.07 8.62
C HIS A 252 -3.22 19.38 7.29
N LEU A 253 -2.26 18.71 6.66
CA LEU A 253 -2.44 17.89 5.46
C LEU A 253 -2.46 16.39 5.75
N TRP A 254 -2.28 15.97 7.00
CA TRP A 254 -2.27 14.55 7.36
C TRP A 254 -3.68 13.94 7.18
N VAL A 255 -3.77 12.62 7.01
CA VAL A 255 -5.06 11.92 6.99
C VAL A 255 -5.80 12.24 8.29
N ASN A 256 -7.13 12.38 8.24
CA ASN A 256 -7.99 12.87 9.34
C ASN A 256 -7.86 14.37 9.68
N ALA A 257 -6.84 15.07 9.17
CA ALA A 257 -6.86 16.54 9.08
C ALA A 257 -7.41 16.99 7.71
N ILE A 258 -7.17 16.20 6.67
CA ILE A 258 -7.88 16.25 5.38
C ILE A 258 -8.77 15.03 5.21
N TYR A 259 -9.88 15.22 4.50
CA TYR A 259 -10.87 14.19 4.22
C TYR A 259 -11.00 13.98 2.70
N PRO A 260 -10.02 13.31 2.06
CA PRO A 260 -10.03 12.96 0.64
C PRO A 260 -10.89 11.71 0.39
N PHE A 261 -11.21 11.48 -0.88
CA PHE A 261 -11.91 10.28 -1.34
C PHE A 261 -13.16 10.03 -0.51
N PRO A 262 -14.17 10.92 -0.60
CA PRO A 262 -15.46 10.63 -0.01
C PRO A 262 -15.83 9.22 -0.45
N SER A 263 -16.26 8.39 0.49
CA SER A 263 -16.61 6.96 0.30
C SER A 263 -17.62 6.69 -0.82
N ASP A 264 -18.06 7.75 -1.49
CA ASP A 264 -19.21 7.94 -2.33
C ASP A 264 -18.80 8.11 -3.81
N THR A 265 -17.50 8.10 -4.16
CA THR A 265 -17.10 8.22 -5.58
C THR A 265 -17.00 6.87 -6.28
N LEU A 266 -17.84 6.67 -7.31
CA LEU A 266 -17.84 5.46 -8.15
C LEU A 266 -16.55 5.34 -8.98
N GLN A 267 -15.85 4.22 -8.81
CA GLN A 267 -14.63 3.89 -9.54
C GLN A 267 -14.89 2.97 -10.73
N ARG A 268 -15.82 2.01 -10.60
CA ARG A 268 -16.10 1.01 -11.66
C ARG A 268 -17.53 0.50 -11.59
N ILE A 269 -18.07 0.15 -12.76
CA ILE A 269 -19.34 -0.59 -12.89
C ILE A 269 -19.02 -1.99 -13.42
N GLU A 270 -19.48 -3.03 -12.72
CA GLU A 270 -19.33 -4.42 -13.13
C GLU A 270 -20.72 -5.02 -13.33
N VAL A 271 -21.10 -5.30 -14.59
CA VAL A 271 -22.38 -5.95 -14.91
C VAL A 271 -22.35 -7.39 -14.41
N VAL A 272 -23.41 -7.81 -13.71
CA VAL A 272 -23.56 -9.21 -13.27
C VAL A 272 -24.00 -10.04 -14.48
N PRO A 273 -23.27 -11.12 -14.84
CA PRO A 273 -23.64 -11.95 -15.98
C PRO A 273 -25.04 -12.54 -15.84
N TRP A 274 -25.83 -12.54 -16.92
CA TRP A 274 -27.14 -13.20 -16.94
C TRP A 274 -27.07 -14.71 -17.05
N GLN A 275 -25.93 -15.28 -17.45
CA GLN A 275 -25.73 -16.72 -17.53
C GLN A 275 -25.02 -17.25 -16.28
N GLY A 276 -25.50 -18.39 -15.79
CA GLY A 276 -24.82 -19.15 -14.74
C GLY A 276 -23.63 -19.96 -15.29
N LYS A 277 -22.95 -20.69 -14.39
CA LYS A 277 -21.81 -21.56 -14.76
C LYS A 277 -22.14 -22.66 -15.77
N THR A 278 -23.42 -22.94 -15.99
CA THR A 278 -23.92 -23.96 -16.93
C THR A 278 -24.39 -23.35 -18.26
N ASN A 279 -24.03 -22.09 -18.56
CA ASN A 279 -24.49 -21.30 -19.72
C ASN A 279 -26.01 -21.09 -19.84
N LYS A 280 -26.78 -21.54 -18.84
CA LYS A 280 -28.21 -21.29 -18.76
C LYS A 280 -28.48 -19.89 -18.20
N PRO A 281 -29.51 -19.17 -18.71
CA PRO A 281 -29.91 -17.90 -18.14
C PRO A 281 -30.35 -18.09 -16.68
N LEU A 282 -29.96 -17.14 -15.83
CA LEU A 282 -30.32 -17.11 -14.43
C LEU A 282 -31.80 -16.72 -14.30
N ALA A 283 -32.53 -17.39 -13.40
CA ALA A 283 -33.97 -17.20 -13.26
C ALA A 283 -34.41 -15.74 -12.99
N TRP A 284 -33.53 -14.89 -12.48
CA TRP A 284 -33.84 -13.48 -12.23
C TRP A 284 -33.75 -12.60 -13.48
N SER A 285 -33.06 -13.01 -14.56
CA SER A 285 -32.84 -12.14 -15.72
C SER A 285 -34.10 -11.89 -16.54
N GLY A 286 -35.02 -12.86 -16.55
CA GLY A 286 -36.17 -12.87 -17.47
C GLY A 286 -35.82 -13.16 -18.92
N LEU A 287 -34.58 -13.60 -19.18
CA LEU A 287 -34.12 -14.03 -20.51
C LEU A 287 -34.35 -15.52 -20.72
N ILE A 288 -34.65 -15.89 -21.95
CA ILE A 288 -34.73 -17.27 -22.42
C ILE A 288 -33.54 -17.51 -23.36
N TYR A 289 -33.00 -18.73 -23.36
CA TYR A 289 -31.97 -19.11 -24.32
C TYR A 289 -32.64 -19.82 -25.50
N ASP A 290 -32.47 -19.28 -26.71
CA ASP A 290 -32.90 -19.92 -27.94
C ASP A 290 -31.75 -20.81 -28.45
N GLU A 291 -31.97 -22.12 -28.45
CA GLU A 291 -30.99 -23.10 -28.92
C GLU A 291 -30.78 -23.04 -30.44
N GLY A 292 -31.74 -22.54 -31.22
CA GLY A 292 -31.65 -22.42 -32.67
C GLY A 292 -30.80 -21.23 -33.13
N GLU A 293 -30.91 -20.10 -32.42
CA GLU A 293 -30.14 -18.88 -32.71
C GLU A 293 -28.87 -18.74 -31.85
N GLU A 294 -28.65 -19.65 -30.90
CA GLU A 294 -27.58 -19.64 -29.90
C GLU A 294 -27.48 -18.32 -29.09
N ARG A 295 -28.62 -17.66 -28.86
CA ARG A 295 -28.70 -16.31 -28.28
C ARG A 295 -29.69 -16.22 -27.12
N LEU A 296 -29.46 -15.23 -26.25
CA LEU A 296 -30.42 -14.86 -25.21
C LEU A 296 -31.50 -13.95 -25.81
N GLN A 297 -32.76 -14.27 -25.54
CA GLN A 297 -33.91 -13.52 -26.01
C GLN A 297 -34.72 -12.97 -24.83
N PHE A 298 -35.14 -11.72 -24.97
CA PHE A 298 -36.17 -11.10 -24.14
C PHE A 298 -37.43 -10.95 -24.99
N ILE A 299 -38.51 -11.62 -24.60
CA ILE A 299 -39.77 -11.62 -25.36
C ILE A 299 -40.75 -10.68 -24.65
N LEU A 300 -41.14 -9.61 -25.34
CA LEU A 300 -42.21 -8.72 -24.93
C LEU A 300 -43.54 -9.31 -25.39
N ASP A 301 -44.32 -9.83 -24.44
CA ASP A 301 -45.67 -10.34 -24.69
C ASP A 301 -46.69 -9.30 -24.21
N PRO A 302 -47.41 -8.60 -25.11
CA PRO A 302 -48.39 -7.58 -24.74
C PRO A 302 -49.61 -8.15 -24.02
N ASP A 303 -49.91 -9.44 -24.18
CA ASP A 303 -51.05 -10.10 -23.54
C ASP A 303 -50.69 -10.63 -22.14
N ALA A 304 -49.41 -10.62 -21.77
CA ALA A 304 -48.93 -11.14 -20.50
C ALA A 304 -49.20 -10.16 -19.34
N THR A 305 -50.16 -10.50 -18.48
CA THR A 305 -50.56 -9.66 -17.34
C THR A 305 -50.14 -10.24 -15.98
N GLY A 306 -50.00 -9.35 -14.98
CA GLY A 306 -49.76 -9.73 -13.58
C GLY A 306 -48.40 -10.40 -13.33
N LYS A 307 -48.42 -11.65 -12.84
CA LYS A 307 -47.18 -12.41 -12.55
C LYS A 307 -46.45 -12.89 -13.80
N ASN A 308 -47.14 -12.94 -14.94
CA ASN A 308 -46.59 -13.43 -16.20
C ASN A 308 -46.05 -12.32 -17.10
N GLN A 309 -46.25 -11.05 -16.72
CA GLN A 309 -45.73 -9.90 -17.48
C GLN A 309 -44.22 -10.05 -17.73
N SER A 310 -43.81 -9.81 -18.97
CA SER A 310 -42.40 -9.83 -19.38
C SER A 310 -41.58 -8.81 -18.59
N LYS A 311 -40.50 -9.27 -17.96
CA LYS A 311 -39.60 -8.42 -17.16
C LYS A 311 -38.15 -8.76 -17.47
N LEU A 312 -37.36 -7.76 -17.81
CA LEU A 312 -35.91 -7.87 -17.95
C LEU A 312 -35.27 -7.26 -16.71
N GLU A 313 -34.59 -8.07 -15.89
CA GLU A 313 -33.82 -7.55 -14.75
C GLU A 313 -32.34 -7.42 -15.11
N VAL A 314 -31.80 -6.24 -14.88
CA VAL A 314 -30.38 -5.91 -15.04
C VAL A 314 -29.76 -5.72 -13.66
N ARG A 315 -28.62 -6.38 -13.40
CA ARG A 315 -27.88 -6.26 -12.13
C ARG A 315 -26.44 -5.82 -12.36
N TRP A 316 -25.92 -4.98 -11.47
CA TRP A 316 -24.52 -4.53 -11.51
C TRP A 316 -23.96 -4.26 -10.11
N ASN A 317 -22.65 -4.25 -10.01
CA ASN A 317 -21.93 -3.79 -8.83
C ASN A 317 -21.25 -2.47 -9.13
N GLY A 318 -21.45 -1.47 -8.26
CA GLY A 318 -20.63 -0.27 -8.24
C GLY A 318 -19.45 -0.51 -7.31
N ARG A 319 -18.22 -0.22 -7.76
CA ARG A 319 -17.03 -0.24 -6.94
C ARG A 319 -16.64 1.19 -6.55
N PRO A 320 -16.18 1.45 -5.33
CA PRO A 320 -15.96 0.48 -4.25
C PRO A 320 -17.26 -0.05 -3.63
N ASP A 321 -17.24 -1.22 -2.97
CA ASP A 321 -18.44 -1.77 -2.29
C ASP A 321 -18.92 -0.90 -1.12
N THR A 322 -18.13 0.10 -0.75
CA THR A 322 -18.38 1.06 0.32
C THR A 322 -19.16 2.30 -0.14
N LEU A 323 -19.61 2.36 -1.40
CA LEU A 323 -20.41 3.47 -1.92
C LEU A 323 -21.64 3.71 -1.04
N ALA A 324 -21.79 4.94 -0.53
CA ALA A 324 -22.97 5.30 0.25
C ALA A 324 -24.24 5.27 -0.62
N LYS A 325 -25.37 5.07 0.04
CA LYS A 325 -26.69 5.25 -0.59
C LYS A 325 -26.81 6.69 -1.10
N GLY A 326 -27.25 6.88 -2.35
CA GLY A 326 -27.38 8.19 -2.98
C GLY A 326 -26.11 8.74 -3.64
N ALA A 327 -24.98 8.05 -3.47
CA ALA A 327 -23.68 8.53 -3.93
C ALA A 327 -23.53 8.66 -5.46
N VAL A 328 -24.35 7.93 -6.22
CA VAL A 328 -24.27 7.85 -7.67
C VAL A 328 -25.66 7.67 -8.25
N GLU A 329 -25.92 8.29 -9.39
CA GLU A 329 -27.06 7.97 -10.23
C GLU A 329 -26.58 7.22 -11.48
N TYR A 330 -27.26 6.12 -11.82
CA TYR A 330 -26.95 5.28 -12.97
C TYR A 330 -28.02 5.46 -14.03
N ALA A 331 -27.61 5.70 -15.28
CA ALA A 331 -28.47 5.52 -16.44
C ALA A 331 -28.26 4.09 -16.97
N VAL A 332 -29.32 3.30 -16.96
CA VAL A 332 -29.37 1.96 -17.53
C VAL A 332 -30.18 2.05 -18.82
N ALA A 333 -29.57 1.74 -19.95
CA ALA A 333 -30.21 1.82 -21.26
C ALA A 333 -30.15 0.49 -22.01
N ILE A 334 -31.21 0.18 -22.75
CA ILE A 334 -31.26 -0.89 -23.74
C ILE A 334 -31.02 -0.24 -25.12
N VAL A 335 -29.96 -0.65 -25.81
CA VAL A 335 -29.52 0.00 -27.05
C VAL A 335 -29.37 -1.01 -28.18
N SER A 336 -29.85 -0.67 -29.37
CA SER A 336 -29.68 -1.44 -30.60
C SER A 336 -28.91 -0.58 -31.62
N GLY A 337 -27.62 -0.87 -31.80
CA GLY A 337 -26.73 0.00 -32.57
C GLY A 337 -26.58 1.38 -31.92
N GLU A 338 -27.05 2.43 -32.60
CA GLU A 338 -27.05 3.81 -32.11
C GLU A 338 -28.40 4.23 -31.49
N GLU A 339 -29.43 3.40 -31.61
CA GLU A 339 -30.78 3.67 -31.11
C GLU A 339 -30.93 3.22 -29.65
N GLU A 340 -31.55 4.07 -28.84
CA GLU A 340 -31.92 3.76 -27.47
C GLU A 340 -33.39 3.33 -27.42
N LEU A 341 -33.61 2.07 -27.07
CA LEU A 341 -34.95 1.44 -27.06
C LEU A 341 -35.69 1.68 -25.73
N ALA A 342 -34.94 1.86 -24.64
CA ALA A 342 -35.46 2.17 -23.30
C ALA A 342 -34.32 2.69 -22.39
N GLU A 343 -34.62 3.63 -21.48
CA GLU A 343 -33.69 4.13 -20.46
C GLU A 343 -34.38 4.27 -19.09
N LYS A 344 -33.63 3.97 -18.02
CA LYS A 344 -34.04 4.22 -16.63
C LYS A 344 -32.88 4.76 -15.81
N ASN A 345 -33.19 5.77 -14.99
CA ASN A 345 -32.29 6.29 -13.98
C ASN A 345 -32.48 5.57 -12.64
N VAL A 346 -31.39 5.15 -12.02
CA VAL A 346 -31.39 4.40 -10.76
C VAL A 346 -30.38 5.01 -9.80
N THR A 347 -30.84 5.48 -8.64
CA THR A 347 -29.97 5.96 -7.58
C THR A 347 -29.32 4.80 -6.81
N HIS A 348 -28.03 4.92 -6.49
CA HIS A 348 -27.28 3.91 -5.73
C HIS A 348 -27.94 3.62 -4.37
N THR A 349 -28.21 2.34 -4.08
CA THR A 349 -28.99 1.95 -2.89
C THR A 349 -28.15 1.70 -1.62
N GLY A 350 -26.82 1.66 -1.75
CA GLY A 350 -25.89 1.30 -0.66
C GLY A 350 -25.81 -0.22 -0.40
N LYS A 351 -26.47 -1.04 -1.22
CA LYS A 351 -26.40 -2.51 -1.19
C LYS A 351 -25.94 -3.03 -2.55
N THR A 352 -25.09 -4.04 -2.55
CA THR A 352 -24.66 -4.76 -3.77
C THR A 352 -25.40 -6.11 -3.86
N PRO A 353 -25.85 -6.53 -5.06
CA PRO A 353 -25.82 -5.79 -6.33
C PRO A 353 -26.94 -4.73 -6.43
N GLN A 354 -26.70 -3.70 -7.23
CA GLN A 354 -27.76 -2.81 -7.73
C GLN A 354 -28.62 -3.55 -8.74
N LYS A 355 -29.88 -3.12 -8.92
CA LYS A 355 -30.82 -3.73 -9.87
C LYS A 355 -31.74 -2.71 -10.53
N CYS A 356 -32.07 -2.96 -11.80
CA CYS A 356 -33.06 -2.24 -12.59
C CYS A 356 -33.97 -3.26 -13.27
N LEU A 357 -35.24 -2.92 -13.46
CA LEU A 357 -36.22 -3.79 -14.11
C LEU A 357 -36.92 -3.03 -15.24
N PHE A 358 -36.88 -3.61 -16.44
CA PHE A 358 -37.63 -3.16 -17.61
C PHE A 358 -38.86 -4.05 -17.82
N THR A 359 -39.95 -3.43 -18.20
CA THR A 359 -41.25 -4.01 -18.55
C THR A 359 -41.67 -3.51 -19.92
N ILE A 360 -42.74 -4.05 -20.49
CA ILE A 360 -43.25 -3.61 -21.78
C ILE A 360 -43.53 -2.10 -21.84
N ASP A 361 -44.00 -1.50 -20.74
CA ASP A 361 -44.33 -0.07 -20.66
C ASP A 361 -43.10 0.85 -20.79
N ASP A 362 -41.88 0.29 -20.70
CA ASP A 362 -40.63 1.04 -20.81
C ASP A 362 -40.12 1.11 -22.26
N PHE A 363 -40.77 0.40 -23.18
CA PHE A 363 -40.38 0.31 -24.59
C PHE A 363 -41.46 0.93 -25.48
N ASP A 364 -41.05 1.75 -26.44
CA ASP A 364 -41.91 2.27 -27.49
C ASP A 364 -41.47 1.65 -28.83
N LEU A 365 -42.00 0.47 -29.15
CA LEU A 365 -41.59 -0.36 -30.27
C LEU A 365 -42.77 -0.75 -31.14
N ASP A 366 -42.54 -0.85 -32.45
CA ASP A 366 -43.54 -1.36 -33.40
C ASP A 366 -43.86 -2.85 -33.14
N GLU A 367 -45.11 -3.23 -33.38
CA GLU A 367 -45.58 -4.60 -33.19
C GLU A 367 -44.82 -5.58 -34.11
N GLY A 368 -44.20 -6.60 -33.52
CA GLY A 368 -43.41 -7.62 -34.24
C GLY A 368 -41.97 -7.22 -34.55
N ALA A 369 -41.49 -6.06 -34.07
CA ALA A 369 -40.10 -5.66 -34.23
C ALA A 369 -39.13 -6.59 -33.48
N LYS A 370 -37.96 -6.86 -34.09
CA LYS A 370 -36.88 -7.66 -33.51
C LYS A 370 -35.57 -6.88 -33.59
N PHE A 371 -34.88 -6.77 -32.47
CA PHE A 371 -33.64 -6.01 -32.34
C PHE A 371 -32.51 -6.86 -31.75
N GLU A 372 -31.29 -6.64 -32.22
CA GLU A 372 -30.09 -7.08 -31.52
C GLU A 372 -29.66 -5.96 -30.57
N ALA A 373 -29.93 -6.15 -29.28
CA ALA A 373 -29.72 -5.13 -28.27
C ALA A 373 -28.63 -5.48 -27.26
N LEU A 374 -28.01 -4.44 -26.71
CA LEU A 374 -27.06 -4.48 -25.61
C LEU A 374 -27.58 -3.69 -24.43
N VAL A 375 -27.13 -4.04 -23.22
CA VAL A 375 -27.36 -3.21 -22.04
C VAL A 375 -26.15 -2.33 -21.79
N ARG A 376 -26.39 -1.03 -21.66
CA ARG A 376 -25.40 -0.03 -21.34
C ARG A 376 -25.70 0.54 -19.96
N ILE A 377 -24.72 0.53 -19.07
CA ILE A 377 -24.83 1.15 -17.75
C ILE A 377 -23.77 2.24 -17.65
N ARG A 378 -24.20 3.48 -17.42
CA ARG A 378 -23.33 4.64 -17.25
C ARG A 378 -23.66 5.36 -15.95
N ALA A 379 -22.65 6.01 -15.35
CA ALA A 379 -22.90 6.95 -14.27
C ALA A 379 -23.34 8.29 -14.87
N ILE A 380 -24.37 8.89 -14.30
CA ILE A 380 -24.81 10.23 -14.64
C ILE A 380 -24.10 11.16 -13.67
N SER A 381 -23.20 11.99 -14.19
CA SER A 381 -22.62 13.07 -13.41
C SER A 381 -23.60 14.24 -13.38
N GLU A 382 -24.39 14.36 -12.31
CA GLU A 382 -25.04 15.64 -12.01
C GLU A 382 -23.98 16.61 -11.45
N HIS A 383 -23.36 17.38 -12.35
CA HIS A 383 -23.08 18.77 -12.02
C HIS A 383 -24.35 19.54 -12.31
N THR A 384 -25.19 19.68 -11.29
CA THR A 384 -26.29 20.64 -11.30
C THR A 384 -26.37 21.18 -9.89
N GLY A 385 -25.85 22.39 -9.73
CA GLY A 385 -25.68 23.02 -8.43
C GLY A 385 -27.00 23.46 -7.79
N ALA A 386 -26.91 23.66 -6.48
CA ALA A 386 -27.50 24.77 -5.75
C ALA A 386 -26.56 25.14 -4.60
#